data_AF-A0A7J9Y9V3-F1
#
_entry.id   AF-A0A7J9Y9V3-F1
#
_cell.length_a   1.000
_cell.length_b   1.000
_cell.length_c   1.000
_cell.angle_alpha   90.00
_cell.angle_beta   90.00
_cell.angle_gamma   90.00
#
_symmetry.space_group_name_H-M   'P 1'
#
loop_
_entity.id
_entity.type
_entity.pdbx_description
1 polymer ?
#
loop_
_entity_poly.entity_id
_entity_poly.type
_entity_poly.pdbx_seq_one_letter_code
_entity_poly.pdbx_strand_id
1 'polypeptide(L)'
;MTAHQAGDRPTSIVQPDPASAGGAHSPLLAPAQRRGHATTGNRATLEPVFTAADARLELSWPAGQSGVVVIVDAAALWLAAHSPAVEAAAAASWPQVTAVTLVTPGADPARVGLAARLAAHLTTVRRGRPDPADAFITAADRPTPPEGWVRLPHLVTVVTPEPVDEIVWEILPHEQAQRWFGRRLGRRGFIESHLPALLRLRQEMRSGWLAYTPTGRALAEVLHGRELSTTFAHDHSRLVSRALRELAGAEARAAKTPWTAARIGHAGPVTTSGGVHQ
;
A
#
# COMPACT_ATOMS: atom_id res chain seq x y z
N MET A 1 13.08 53.61 34.29
CA MET A 1 13.07 54.67 33.27
C MET A 1 12.08 54.26 32.18
N THR A 2 11.05 55.10 31.98
CA THR A 2 10.17 55.27 30.78
C THR A 2 9.62 53.99 30.12
N ALA A 3 8.35 53.56 30.28
CA ALA A 3 7.04 54.17 30.04
C ALA A 3 6.56 54.15 28.55
N HIS A 4 5.34 53.61 28.36
CA HIS A 4 4.36 53.80 27.26
C HIS A 4 4.72 53.25 25.86
N GLN A 5 3.83 52.61 25.08
CA GLN A 5 2.43 52.93 24.70
C GLN A 5 1.65 51.64 24.34
N ALA A 6 0.60 51.30 25.08
CA ALA A 6 -0.82 51.30 24.67
C ALA A 6 -1.17 51.90 23.29
N GLY A 7 -1.92 51.12 22.49
CA GLY A 7 -2.72 51.58 21.36
C GLY A 7 -3.97 50.70 21.24
N ASP A 8 -5.14 51.29 21.44
CA ASP A 8 -6.45 50.65 21.58
C ASP A 8 -7.39 51.18 20.47
N ARG A 9 -8.03 50.26 19.71
CA ARG A 9 -9.39 50.32 19.09
C ARG A 9 -9.72 51.35 17.98
N PRO A 10 -10.92 51.30 17.31
CA PRO A 10 -11.92 50.22 17.07
C PRO A 10 -12.46 50.18 15.60
N THR A 11 -13.61 49.51 15.39
CA THR A 11 -14.61 49.55 14.28
C THR A 11 -14.58 48.38 13.29
N SER A 12 -15.68 47.86 12.76
CA SER A 12 -17.10 47.84 13.15
C SER A 12 -17.77 46.72 12.34
N ILE A 13 -18.83 46.16 12.89
CA ILE A 13 -19.68 45.10 12.35
C ILE A 13 -20.50 45.61 11.16
N VAL A 14 -20.64 44.81 10.10
CA VAL A 14 -21.81 44.82 9.20
C VAL A 14 -22.16 43.38 8.83
N GLN A 15 -23.22 42.85 9.45
CA GLN A 15 -24.01 41.73 8.94
C GLN A 15 -25.14 42.28 8.06
N PRO A 16 -25.45 41.67 6.91
CA PRO A 16 -26.76 41.80 6.29
C PRO A 16 -27.71 40.70 6.74
N ASP A 17 -28.90 41.13 7.17
CA ASP A 17 -30.06 40.32 7.55
C ASP A 17 -30.76 39.70 6.32
N PRO A 18 -31.51 38.59 6.49
CA PRO A 18 -32.19 37.85 5.44
C PRO A 18 -33.61 38.38 5.21
N ALA A 19 -33.99 38.59 3.94
CA ALA A 19 -35.37 38.89 3.56
C ALA A 19 -35.99 37.74 2.76
N SER A 20 -37.18 37.35 3.22
CA SER A 20 -38.06 36.29 2.73
C SER A 20 -38.88 36.68 1.51
N ALA A 21 -39.20 35.71 0.65
CA ALA A 21 -40.45 35.55 -0.11
C ALA A 21 -40.37 34.18 -0.81
N GLY A 22 -41.31 33.24 -0.73
CA GLY A 22 -42.76 33.42 -0.78
C GLY A 22 -43.22 33.15 -2.22
N GLY A 23 -43.51 31.88 -2.55
CA GLY A 23 -43.99 31.49 -3.88
C GLY A 23 -44.46 30.04 -3.92
N ALA A 24 -45.76 29.84 -3.67
CA ALA A 24 -46.45 28.56 -3.81
C ALA A 24 -47.11 28.48 -5.20
N HIS A 25 -46.93 27.36 -5.92
CA HIS A 25 -47.89 26.80 -6.87
C HIS A 25 -47.57 25.31 -7.12
N SER A 26 -48.37 24.43 -6.49
CA SER A 26 -49.14 23.28 -7.02
C SER A 26 -48.59 22.28 -8.08
N PRO A 27 -49.17 21.07 -8.14
CA PRO A 27 -48.43 19.81 -8.19
C PRO A 27 -48.42 19.14 -9.57
N LEU A 28 -47.40 18.30 -9.81
CA LEU A 28 -47.42 17.33 -10.90
C LEU A 28 -46.89 15.99 -10.39
N LEU A 29 -47.81 15.02 -10.40
CA LEU A 29 -47.61 13.59 -10.20
C LEU A 29 -46.56 13.02 -11.15
N ALA A 30 -45.53 12.38 -10.62
CA ALA A 30 -44.72 11.35 -11.30
C ALA A 30 -43.88 10.57 -10.25
N PRO A 31 -43.36 9.36 -10.55
CA PRO A 31 -43.74 8.14 -9.84
C PRO A 31 -42.72 7.67 -8.80
N ALA A 32 -43.24 6.89 -7.84
CA ALA A 32 -42.58 5.85 -7.05
C ALA A 32 -41.06 6.01 -6.81
N GLN A 33 -40.72 6.60 -5.67
CA GLN A 33 -39.42 6.41 -5.02
C GLN A 33 -39.16 4.93 -4.78
N ARG A 34 -38.43 4.28 -5.70
CA ARG A 34 -37.61 3.12 -5.32
C ARG A 34 -36.57 3.64 -4.36
N ARG A 35 -36.64 3.16 -3.11
CA ARG A 35 -35.54 3.25 -2.14
C ARG A 35 -34.32 2.60 -2.79
N GLY A 36 -33.48 3.41 -3.42
CA GLY A 36 -32.10 3.06 -3.68
C GLY A 36 -31.45 2.89 -2.32
N HIS A 37 -31.18 1.64 -1.94
CA HIS A 37 -30.10 1.40 -1.01
C HIS A 37 -28.90 2.17 -1.54
N ALA A 38 -28.40 3.12 -0.74
CA ALA A 38 -27.06 3.63 -0.91
C ALA A 38 -26.15 2.40 -0.81
N THR A 39 -25.84 1.81 -1.95
CA THR A 39 -24.68 0.95 -2.11
C THR A 39 -23.51 1.84 -1.75
N THR A 40 -23.03 1.69 -0.52
CA THR A 40 -21.73 2.17 -0.05
C THR A 40 -20.76 1.97 -1.19
N GLY A 41 -20.41 3.10 -1.82
CA GLY A 41 -19.75 3.15 -3.10
C GLY A 41 -18.57 2.23 -3.13
N ASN A 42 -18.55 1.41 -4.17
CA ASN A 42 -17.50 0.51 -4.60
C ASN A 42 -16.11 1.10 -4.29
N ARG A 43 -15.57 0.77 -3.12
CA ARG A 43 -14.25 1.19 -2.68
C ARG A 43 -13.28 0.28 -3.41
N ALA A 44 -13.01 0.61 -4.68
CA ALA A 44 -11.98 -0.01 -5.48
C ALA A 44 -10.63 0.28 -4.82
N THR A 45 -10.34 -0.45 -3.74
CA THR A 45 -9.00 -0.73 -3.28
C THR A 45 -8.40 -1.68 -4.29
N LEU A 46 -8.13 -1.17 -5.49
CA LEU A 46 -7.23 -1.84 -6.41
C LEU A 46 -5.89 -1.85 -5.67
N GLU A 47 -5.51 -3.02 -5.20
CA GLU A 47 -4.19 -3.22 -4.63
C GLU A 47 -3.18 -2.80 -5.69
N PRO A 48 -2.14 -2.04 -5.31
CA PRO A 48 -1.32 -1.40 -6.31
C PRO A 48 -0.42 -2.46 -6.97
N VAL A 49 -0.77 -2.74 -8.22
CA VAL A 49 0.00 -3.58 -9.13
C VAL A 49 0.91 -2.64 -9.92
N PHE A 50 2.21 -2.82 -9.79
CA PHE A 50 3.22 -1.99 -10.45
C PHE A 50 3.91 -2.78 -11.55
N THR A 51 4.33 -2.13 -12.62
CA THR A 51 5.23 -2.73 -13.61
C THR A 51 6.69 -2.49 -13.22
N ALA A 52 7.62 -3.25 -13.81
CA ALA A 52 9.04 -2.96 -13.66
C ALA A 52 9.44 -1.56 -14.19
N ALA A 53 8.68 -1.00 -15.14
CA ALA A 53 8.89 0.34 -15.64
C ALA A 53 8.47 1.40 -14.61
N ASP A 54 7.41 1.15 -13.84
CA ASP A 54 6.97 2.06 -12.77
C ASP A 54 8.05 2.21 -11.69
N ALA A 55 8.76 1.13 -11.37
CA ALA A 55 9.83 1.10 -10.39
C ALA A 55 11.12 1.83 -10.82
N ARG A 56 11.20 2.33 -12.06
CA ARG A 56 12.35 3.12 -12.52
C ARG A 56 12.22 4.56 -12.07
N LEU A 57 13.24 5.04 -11.37
CA LEU A 57 13.40 6.43 -11.00
C LEU A 57 14.53 7.04 -11.85
N GLU A 58 14.22 8.07 -12.63
CA GLU A 58 15.23 8.83 -13.37
C GLU A 58 15.94 9.81 -12.44
N LEU A 59 16.68 9.26 -11.47
CA LEU A 59 17.43 10.01 -10.47
C LEU A 59 18.67 9.22 -10.09
N SER A 60 19.81 9.91 -10.00
CA SER A 60 21.01 9.37 -9.37
C SER A 60 21.17 9.96 -7.97
N TRP A 61 21.58 9.13 -7.01
CA TRP A 61 21.96 9.58 -5.67
C TRP A 61 23.24 8.85 -5.23
N PRO A 62 23.98 9.40 -4.25
CA PRO A 62 25.19 8.76 -3.76
C PRO A 62 24.86 7.44 -3.02
N ALA A 63 25.32 6.31 -3.56
CA ALA A 63 24.99 4.98 -3.01
C ALA A 63 25.40 4.79 -1.53
N GLY A 64 26.39 5.52 -1.03
CA GLY A 64 26.85 5.44 0.35
C GLY A 64 26.14 6.37 1.33
N GLN A 65 25.12 7.12 0.90
CA GLN A 65 24.48 8.14 1.74
C GLN A 65 23.03 7.79 2.05
N SER A 66 22.61 8.19 3.25
CA SER A 66 21.20 8.24 3.62
C SER A 66 20.58 9.52 3.12
N GLY A 67 19.30 9.48 2.79
CA GLY A 67 18.59 10.67 2.33
C GLY A 67 17.13 10.41 2.03
N VAL A 68 16.56 11.36 1.29
CA VAL A 68 15.15 11.36 0.91
C VAL A 68 15.04 11.64 -0.57
N VAL A 69 14.23 10.84 -1.25
CA VAL A 69 13.75 11.15 -2.59
C VAL A 69 12.39 11.82 -2.45
N VAL A 70 12.22 12.98 -3.08
CA VAL A 70 10.93 13.69 -3.15
C VAL A 70 10.48 13.80 -4.60
N ILE A 71 9.17 13.68 -4.84
CA ILE A 71 8.58 13.88 -6.16
C ILE A 71 7.81 15.21 -6.17
N VAL A 72 8.33 16.20 -6.89
CA VAL A 72 7.76 17.55 -7.05
C VAL A 72 7.38 17.73 -8.52
N ASP A 73 6.11 18.02 -8.82
CA ASP A 73 5.64 18.21 -10.21
C ASP A 73 6.11 17.09 -11.18
N ALA A 74 6.06 15.84 -10.72
CA ALA A 74 6.54 14.63 -11.42
C ALA A 74 8.07 14.50 -11.62
N ALA A 75 8.87 15.45 -11.14
CA ALA A 75 10.33 15.34 -11.10
C ALA A 75 10.82 14.76 -9.76
N ALA A 76 11.81 13.87 -9.82
CA ALA A 76 12.44 13.30 -8.64
C ALA A 76 13.64 14.16 -8.20
N LEU A 77 13.72 14.49 -6.91
CA LEU A 77 14.83 15.24 -6.31
C LEU A 77 15.44 14.45 -5.16
N TRP A 78 16.77 14.52 -5.05
CA TRP A 78 17.53 13.95 -3.94
C TRP A 78 17.80 14.99 -2.86
N LEU A 79 17.53 14.64 -1.61
CA LEU A 79 17.87 15.43 -0.42
C LEU A 79 18.78 14.58 0.49
N ALA A 80 20.03 14.97 0.64
CA ALA A 80 20.94 14.31 1.58
C ALA A 80 20.46 14.58 3.02
N ALA A 81 20.35 13.53 3.85
CA ALA A 81 19.81 13.68 5.20
C ALA A 81 20.52 12.77 6.21
N HIS A 82 21.00 13.36 7.30
CA HIS A 82 21.52 12.62 8.45
C HIS A 82 20.42 11.90 9.23
N SER A 83 19.21 12.49 9.26
CA SER A 83 18.00 11.89 9.82
C SER A 83 16.90 11.85 8.76
N PRO A 84 16.90 10.83 7.88
CA PRO A 84 15.98 10.75 6.75
C PRO A 84 14.51 10.87 7.13
N ALA A 85 14.11 10.31 8.29
CA ALA A 85 12.72 10.33 8.69
C ALA A 85 12.23 11.72 9.13
N VAL A 86 13.10 12.53 9.74
CA VAL A 86 12.80 13.92 10.09
C VAL A 86 12.75 14.78 8.82
N GLU A 87 13.72 14.61 7.93
CA GLU A 87 13.77 15.34 6.66
C GLU A 87 12.54 15.01 5.80
N ALA A 88 12.15 13.73 5.73
CA ALA A 88 10.98 13.32 4.98
C ALA A 88 9.68 13.90 5.54
N ALA A 89 9.55 14.00 6.87
CA ALA A 89 8.39 14.62 7.49
C ALA A 89 8.31 16.12 7.16
N ALA A 90 9.45 16.81 7.12
CA ALA A 90 9.51 18.21 6.68
C ALA A 90 9.16 18.35 5.19
N ALA A 91 9.78 17.53 4.33
CA ALA A 91 9.55 17.56 2.88
C ALA A 91 8.12 17.20 2.48
N ALA A 92 7.45 16.33 3.25
CA ALA A 92 6.06 15.97 2.99
C ALA A 92 5.07 17.14 3.12
N SER A 93 5.48 18.24 3.76
CA SER A 93 4.68 19.47 3.89
C SER A 93 4.96 20.51 2.79
N TRP A 94 5.93 20.26 1.91
CA TRP A 94 6.25 21.21 0.86
C TRP A 94 5.13 21.27 -0.18
N PRO A 95 4.83 22.46 -0.72
CA PRO A 95 3.91 22.58 -1.85
C PRO A 95 4.33 21.68 -3.00
N GLN A 96 3.35 21.09 -3.71
CA GLN A 96 3.54 20.30 -4.93
C GLN A 96 4.31 18.98 -4.75
N VAL A 97 4.78 18.65 -3.54
CA VAL A 97 5.29 17.32 -3.24
C VAL A 97 4.13 16.34 -3.29
N THR A 98 4.31 15.27 -4.06
CA THR A 98 3.28 14.22 -4.25
C THR A 98 3.69 12.88 -3.67
N ALA A 99 4.97 12.69 -3.40
CA ALA A 99 5.54 11.48 -2.81
C ALA A 99 6.88 11.78 -2.13
N VAL A 100 7.13 11.09 -1.02
CA VAL A 100 8.39 11.17 -0.28
C VAL A 100 8.86 9.74 0.02
N THR A 101 10.14 9.45 -0.21
CA THR A 101 10.70 8.12 0.02
C THR A 101 12.02 8.20 0.76
N LEU A 102 12.11 7.44 1.86
CA LEU A 102 13.34 7.27 2.63
C LEU A 102 14.30 6.36 1.88
N VAL A 103 15.58 6.75 1.87
CA VAL A 103 16.67 6.00 1.25
C VAL A 103 17.75 5.72 2.29
N THR A 104 18.08 4.44 2.44
CA THR A 104 19.18 3.90 3.25
C THR A 104 20.45 3.79 2.41
N PRO A 105 21.64 3.78 3.03
CA PRO A 105 22.89 3.53 2.31
C PRO A 105 22.86 2.15 1.65
N GLY A 106 23.25 2.07 0.39
CA GLY A 106 23.26 0.85 -0.42
C GLY A 106 21.87 0.40 -0.91
N ALA A 107 20.83 1.23 -0.76
CA ALA A 107 19.49 0.89 -1.23
C ALA A 107 19.47 0.60 -2.73
N ASP A 108 18.74 -0.44 -3.11
CA ASP A 108 18.47 -0.78 -4.51
C ASP A 108 17.62 0.31 -5.17
N PRO A 109 18.10 0.97 -6.26
CA PRO A 109 17.35 1.99 -6.97
C PRO A 109 15.97 1.56 -7.44
N ALA A 110 15.79 0.31 -7.86
CA ALA A 110 14.49 -0.20 -8.31
C ALA A 110 13.49 -0.27 -7.15
N ARG A 111 13.94 -0.72 -5.96
CA ARG A 111 13.07 -0.77 -4.77
C ARG A 111 12.74 0.64 -4.24
N VAL A 112 13.68 1.59 -4.35
CA VAL A 112 13.41 3.00 -4.04
C VAL A 112 12.38 3.60 -4.99
N GLY A 113 12.50 3.34 -6.30
CA GLY A 113 11.52 3.80 -7.28
C GLY A 113 10.13 3.17 -7.06
N LEU A 114 10.07 1.88 -6.73
CA LEU A 114 8.82 1.20 -6.33
C LEU A 114 8.17 1.86 -5.11
N ALA A 115 8.97 2.20 -4.09
CA ALA A 115 8.48 2.90 -2.91
C ALA A 115 7.92 4.29 -3.27
N ALA A 116 8.64 5.08 -4.08
CA ALA A 116 8.18 6.40 -4.53
C ALA A 116 6.86 6.32 -5.31
N ARG A 117 6.70 5.31 -6.17
CA ARG A 117 5.43 5.05 -6.87
C ARG A 117 4.30 4.69 -5.93
N LEU A 118 4.56 3.87 -4.91
CA LEU A 118 3.56 3.56 -3.90
C LEU A 118 3.13 4.83 -3.18
N ALA A 119 4.04 5.70 -2.75
CA ALA A 119 3.69 6.98 -2.13
C ALA A 119 2.77 7.82 -3.05
N ALA A 120 3.11 7.98 -4.33
CA ALA A 120 2.29 8.74 -5.28
C ALA A 120 0.89 8.10 -5.48
N HIS A 121 0.84 6.77 -5.54
CA HIS A 121 -0.42 6.03 -5.61
C HIS A 121 -1.27 6.27 -4.36
N LEU A 122 -0.68 6.18 -3.16
CA LEU A 122 -1.36 6.42 -1.88
C LEU A 122 -1.92 7.85 -1.83
N THR A 123 -1.15 8.85 -2.28
CA THR A 123 -1.62 10.24 -2.43
C THR A 123 -2.88 10.29 -3.27
N THR A 124 -2.87 9.60 -4.43
CA THR A 124 -4.02 9.58 -5.35
C THR A 124 -5.24 8.88 -4.74
N VAL A 125 -5.09 7.68 -4.18
CA VAL A 125 -6.23 6.89 -3.67
C VAL A 125 -6.78 7.39 -2.33
N ARG A 126 -6.04 8.26 -1.63
CA ARG A 126 -6.46 8.88 -0.37
C ARG A 126 -6.81 10.37 -0.54
N ARG A 127 -6.64 10.93 -1.75
CA ARG A 127 -7.10 12.28 -2.13
C ARG A 127 -8.62 12.34 -1.99
N GLY A 128 -9.13 13.09 -1.02
CA GLY A 128 -10.55 13.16 -0.68
C GLY A 128 -10.94 12.51 0.65
N ARG A 129 -9.97 12.01 1.43
CA ARG A 129 -10.21 11.73 2.86
C ARG A 129 -10.22 13.05 3.65
N PRO A 130 -10.93 13.11 4.81
CA PRO A 130 -11.07 14.33 5.61
C PRO A 130 -9.75 14.96 6.06
N ASP A 131 -8.70 14.14 6.21
CA ASP A 131 -7.33 14.57 6.44
C ASP A 131 -6.46 14.09 5.26
N PRO A 132 -6.37 14.85 4.17
CA PRO A 132 -5.36 14.57 3.17
C PRO A 132 -4.00 14.81 3.83
N ALA A 133 -3.16 13.77 3.88
CA ALA A 133 -1.73 14.04 3.95
C ALA A 133 -1.35 14.73 2.63
N ASP A 134 -0.58 15.80 2.70
CA ASP A 134 -0.10 16.50 1.49
C ASP A 134 0.74 15.55 0.63
N ALA A 135 1.62 14.78 1.27
CA ALA A 135 2.34 13.67 0.65
C ALA A 135 2.49 12.46 1.59
N PHE A 136 2.55 11.27 0.99
CA PHE A 136 2.83 10.03 1.71
C PHE A 136 4.32 9.75 1.78
N ILE A 137 4.77 9.23 2.93
CA ILE A 137 6.16 8.86 3.16
C ILE A 137 6.30 7.34 3.13
N THR A 138 7.16 6.86 2.24
CA THR A 138 7.43 5.43 2.08
C THR A 138 8.92 5.07 2.21
N ALA A 139 9.24 3.79 2.30
CA ALA A 139 10.61 3.28 2.32
C ALA A 139 10.66 1.87 1.72
N ALA A 140 11.71 1.59 0.95
CA ALA A 140 11.98 0.24 0.43
C ALA A 140 12.38 -0.72 1.58
N ASP A 141 13.24 -0.23 2.47
CA ASP A 141 13.68 -0.98 3.64
C ASP A 141 12.86 -0.63 4.87
N ARG A 142 12.90 -1.50 5.89
CA ARG A 142 12.17 -1.30 7.14
C ARG A 142 12.68 -0.04 7.85
N PRO A 143 11.87 1.02 8.00
CA PRO A 143 12.33 2.25 8.60
C PRO A 143 12.22 2.21 10.13
N THR A 144 13.04 3.02 10.78
CA THR A 144 12.82 3.44 12.17
C THR A 144 12.00 4.74 12.11
N PRO A 145 10.69 4.70 12.43
CA PRO A 145 9.88 5.91 12.44
C PRO A 145 10.32 6.85 13.57
N PRO A 146 10.15 8.17 13.43
CA PRO A 146 10.40 9.12 14.50
C PRO A 146 9.40 8.93 15.65
N GLU A 147 9.64 9.58 16.78
CA GLU A 147 8.73 9.53 17.92
C GLU A 147 7.32 10.01 17.54
N GLY A 148 6.28 9.34 18.03
CA GLY A 148 4.89 9.65 17.70
C GLY A 148 4.44 9.14 16.33
N TRP A 149 5.30 8.46 15.56
CA TRP A 149 4.98 7.89 14.26
C TRP A 149 4.95 6.37 14.29
N VAL A 150 4.33 5.79 13.26
CA VAL A 150 4.29 4.35 13.06
C VAL A 150 4.73 4.00 11.65
N ARG A 151 5.24 2.78 11.48
CA ARG A 151 5.41 2.17 10.16
C ARG A 151 4.28 1.18 9.89
N LEU A 152 3.91 1.05 8.64
CA LEU A 152 2.93 0.08 8.15
C LEU A 152 3.51 -0.61 6.91
N PRO A 153 3.56 -1.95 6.87
CA PRO A 153 4.00 -2.65 5.68
C PRO A 153 2.87 -2.71 4.65
N HIS A 154 3.21 -2.57 3.38
CA HIS A 154 2.34 -2.83 2.23
C HIS A 154 2.90 -4.00 1.44
N LEU A 155 2.03 -4.96 1.15
CA LEU A 155 2.32 -6.03 0.21
C LEU A 155 2.05 -5.46 -1.19
N VAL A 156 3.07 -5.38 -2.03
CA VAL A 156 2.95 -4.89 -3.41
C VAL A 156 3.39 -5.96 -4.38
N THR A 157 2.89 -5.92 -5.62
CA THR A 157 3.32 -6.85 -6.67
C THR A 157 3.90 -6.08 -7.82
N VAL A 158 5.09 -6.50 -8.26
CA VAL A 158 5.74 -6.05 -9.47
C VAL A 158 5.44 -7.05 -10.57
N VAL A 159 4.68 -6.62 -11.57
CA VAL A 159 4.36 -7.39 -12.77
C VAL A 159 5.60 -7.50 -13.63
N THR A 160 6.06 -8.73 -13.71
CA THR A 160 7.04 -9.22 -14.68
C THR A 160 6.46 -10.51 -15.27
N PRO A 161 7.12 -11.19 -16.22
CA PRO A 161 6.70 -12.52 -16.65
C PRO A 161 6.53 -13.51 -15.48
N GLU A 162 7.29 -13.34 -14.40
CA GLU A 162 7.16 -14.06 -13.13
C GLU A 162 6.93 -13.04 -11.99
N PRO A 163 5.66 -12.73 -11.65
CA PRO A 163 5.34 -11.65 -10.71
C PRO A 163 6.10 -11.76 -9.39
N VAL A 164 6.72 -10.65 -8.98
CA VAL A 164 7.51 -10.56 -7.76
C VAL A 164 6.70 -9.82 -6.70
N ASP A 165 6.56 -10.41 -5.52
CA ASP A 165 5.90 -9.76 -4.38
C ASP A 165 6.95 -9.12 -3.47
N GLU A 166 6.74 -7.85 -3.13
CA GLU A 166 7.67 -7.04 -2.35
C GLU A 166 6.97 -6.42 -1.13
N ILE A 167 7.79 -6.03 -0.14
CA ILE A 167 7.35 -5.18 0.96
C ILE A 167 7.81 -3.75 0.70
N VAL A 168 6.87 -2.82 0.78
CA VAL A 168 7.16 -1.39 0.89
C VAL A 168 6.58 -0.89 2.19
N TRP A 169 7.32 -0.07 2.91
CA TRP A 169 6.89 0.50 4.18
C TRP A 169 6.31 1.89 3.95
N GLU A 170 5.19 2.19 4.61
CA GLU A 170 4.67 3.55 4.80
C GLU A 170 5.01 3.99 6.23
N ILE A 171 5.40 5.25 6.43
CA ILE A 171 5.42 5.86 7.76
C ILE A 171 4.44 7.03 7.81
N LEU A 172 3.80 7.20 8.96
CA LEU A 172 2.79 8.23 9.19
C LEU A 172 2.63 8.51 10.70
N PRO A 173 2.12 9.69 11.09
CA PRO A 173 1.79 9.99 12.47
C PRO A 173 0.85 8.94 13.07
N HIS A 174 1.06 8.60 14.35
CA HIS A 174 0.25 7.59 15.03
C HIS A 174 -1.24 7.93 15.04
N GLU A 175 -1.58 9.20 15.25
CA GLU A 175 -2.97 9.67 15.22
C GLU A 175 -3.63 9.46 13.87
N GLN A 176 -2.91 9.74 12.77
CA GLN A 176 -3.41 9.51 11.42
C GLN A 176 -3.61 8.01 11.16
N ALA A 177 -2.68 7.18 11.60
CA ALA A 177 -2.83 5.73 11.56
C ALA A 177 -4.05 5.25 12.37
N GLN A 178 -4.27 5.80 13.56
CA GLN A 178 -5.46 5.49 14.36
C GLN A 178 -6.75 5.91 13.65
N ARG A 179 -6.80 7.08 13.00
CA ARG A 179 -7.99 7.52 12.25
C ARG A 179 -8.28 6.61 11.06
N TRP A 180 -7.25 6.13 10.34
CA TRP A 180 -7.45 5.31 9.15
C TRP A 180 -7.64 3.81 9.43
N PHE A 181 -6.94 3.28 10.42
CA PHE A 181 -6.91 1.85 10.71
C PHE A 181 -7.69 1.50 11.98
N GLY A 182 -7.91 2.46 12.89
CA GLY A 182 -8.64 2.27 14.13
C GLY A 182 -8.15 1.06 14.91
N ARG A 183 -9.08 0.17 15.25
CA ARG A 183 -8.80 -1.09 15.98
C ARG A 183 -7.80 -2.01 15.24
N ARG A 184 -7.64 -1.88 13.92
CA ARG A 184 -6.70 -2.70 13.14
C ARG A 184 -5.25 -2.46 13.53
N LEU A 185 -4.92 -1.25 13.99
CA LEU A 185 -3.56 -0.87 14.37
C LEU A 185 -3.01 -1.72 15.53
N GLY A 186 -3.89 -2.18 16.43
CA GLY A 186 -3.51 -3.09 17.53
C GLY A 186 -2.99 -4.45 17.08
N ARG A 187 -3.18 -4.82 15.80
CA ARG A 187 -2.67 -6.06 15.19
C ARG A 187 -1.38 -5.87 14.39
N ARG A 188 -0.77 -4.68 14.42
CA ARG A 188 0.47 -4.39 13.66
C ARG A 188 1.58 -5.40 13.94
N GLY A 189 1.79 -5.76 15.21
CA GLY A 189 2.84 -6.73 15.59
C GLY A 189 2.66 -8.09 14.91
N PHE A 190 1.41 -8.55 14.74
CA PHE A 190 1.12 -9.79 14.02
C PHE A 190 1.52 -9.71 12.54
N ILE A 191 1.20 -8.62 11.86
CA ILE A 191 1.55 -8.48 10.44
C ILE A 191 3.07 -8.39 10.27
N GLU A 192 3.73 -7.53 11.04
CA GLU A 192 5.18 -7.34 10.93
C GLU A 192 5.97 -8.62 11.20
N SER A 193 5.49 -9.49 12.11
CA SER A 193 6.18 -10.74 12.44
C SER A 193 5.97 -11.85 11.40
N HIS A 194 5.04 -11.68 10.46
CA HIS A 194 4.69 -12.71 9.46
C HIS A 194 4.93 -12.25 8.01
N LEU A 195 5.62 -11.13 7.77
CA LEU A 195 5.80 -10.58 6.41
C LEU A 195 6.34 -11.59 5.39
N PRO A 196 7.41 -12.36 5.67
CA PRO A 196 7.89 -13.36 4.71
C PRO A 196 6.83 -14.44 4.40
N ALA A 197 6.11 -14.88 5.42
CA ALA A 197 5.07 -15.90 5.27
C ALA A 197 3.84 -15.34 4.52
N LEU A 198 3.53 -14.05 4.65
CA LEU A 198 2.48 -13.37 3.88
C LEU A 198 2.85 -13.24 2.39
N LEU A 199 4.11 -12.91 2.08
CA LEU A 199 4.59 -12.93 0.70
C LEU A 199 4.50 -14.33 0.09
N ARG A 200 4.94 -15.35 0.85
CA ARG A 200 4.81 -16.74 0.41
C ARG A 200 3.36 -17.13 0.19
N LEU A 201 2.46 -16.73 1.08
CA LEU A 201 1.03 -16.96 0.95
C LEU A 201 0.50 -16.34 -0.36
N ARG A 202 0.91 -15.12 -0.74
CA ARG A 202 0.54 -14.53 -2.04
C ARG A 202 1.00 -15.36 -3.22
N GLN A 203 2.25 -15.82 -3.21
CA GLN A 203 2.80 -16.66 -4.27
C GLN A 203 2.00 -17.96 -4.42
N GLU A 204 1.68 -18.64 -3.31
CA GLU A 204 0.92 -19.89 -3.30
C GLU A 204 -0.56 -19.70 -3.67
N MET A 205 -1.12 -18.52 -3.39
CA MET A 205 -2.45 -18.16 -3.85
C MET A 205 -2.48 -17.96 -5.36
N ARG A 206 -1.47 -17.25 -5.89
CA ARG A 206 -1.34 -16.97 -7.33
C ARG A 206 -1.08 -18.25 -8.14
N SER A 207 -0.31 -19.19 -7.60
CA SER A 207 -0.09 -20.50 -8.22
C SER A 207 -1.32 -21.44 -8.15
N GLY A 208 -2.36 -21.05 -7.41
CA GLY A 208 -3.56 -21.87 -7.18
C GLY A 208 -3.35 -23.01 -6.18
N TRP A 209 -2.15 -23.17 -5.61
CA TRP A 209 -1.81 -24.29 -4.74
C TRP A 209 -2.62 -24.29 -3.44
N LEU A 210 -2.92 -23.11 -2.87
CA LEU A 210 -3.74 -23.04 -1.65
C LEU A 210 -5.20 -23.47 -1.86
N ALA A 211 -5.72 -23.46 -3.10
CA ALA A 211 -7.11 -23.84 -3.36
C ALA A 211 -7.42 -25.30 -2.99
N TYR A 212 -6.39 -26.15 -2.83
CA TYR A 212 -6.56 -27.54 -2.43
C TYR A 212 -6.86 -27.72 -0.93
N THR A 213 -6.58 -26.72 -0.08
CA THR A 213 -6.88 -26.80 1.37
C THR A 213 -8.22 -26.14 1.73
N PRO A 214 -8.89 -26.58 2.81
CA PRO A 214 -10.11 -25.92 3.29
C PRO A 214 -9.90 -24.43 3.60
N THR A 215 -8.78 -24.07 4.24
CA THR A 215 -8.50 -22.67 4.56
C THR A 215 -8.18 -21.84 3.32
N GLY A 216 -7.45 -22.40 2.35
CA GLY A 216 -7.16 -21.68 1.11
C GLY A 216 -8.40 -21.45 0.25
N ARG A 217 -9.37 -22.39 0.23
CA ARG A 217 -10.70 -22.15 -0.38
C ARG A 217 -11.45 -21.01 0.31
N ALA A 218 -11.51 -21.03 1.64
CA ALA A 218 -12.15 -19.96 2.40
C ALA A 218 -11.45 -18.61 2.16
N LEU A 219 -10.11 -18.59 2.04
CA LEU A 219 -9.36 -17.38 1.75
C LEU A 219 -9.67 -16.85 0.34
N ALA A 220 -9.68 -17.72 -0.67
CA ALA A 220 -10.02 -17.36 -2.04
C ALA A 220 -11.46 -16.86 -2.18
N GLU A 221 -12.40 -17.47 -1.46
CA GLU A 221 -13.80 -17.04 -1.39
C GLU A 221 -13.91 -15.62 -0.85
N VAL A 222 -13.33 -15.32 0.31
CA VAL A 222 -13.41 -13.98 0.93
C VAL A 222 -12.67 -12.91 0.11
N LEU A 223 -11.61 -13.29 -0.60
CA LEU A 223 -10.90 -12.39 -1.49
C LEU A 223 -11.67 -12.08 -2.77
N HIS A 224 -12.53 -12.98 -3.25
CA HIS A 224 -13.32 -12.81 -4.48
C HIS A 224 -12.46 -12.37 -5.68
N GLY A 225 -11.31 -13.01 -5.88
CA GLY A 225 -10.37 -12.70 -6.97
C GLY A 225 -9.47 -11.48 -6.73
N ARG A 226 -9.56 -10.82 -5.57
CA ARG A 226 -8.60 -9.79 -5.16
C ARG A 226 -7.31 -10.44 -4.64
N GLU A 227 -6.22 -9.67 -4.69
CA GLU A 227 -4.96 -10.08 -4.05
C GLU A 227 -5.00 -9.90 -2.53
N LEU A 228 -4.05 -10.52 -1.84
CA LEU A 228 -3.89 -10.39 -0.40
C LEU A 228 -3.09 -9.12 -0.06
N SER A 229 -3.76 -8.06 0.40
CA SER A 229 -3.11 -6.89 1.02
C SER A 229 -2.90 -7.02 2.52
N THR A 230 -2.05 -6.14 3.05
CA THR A 230 -1.94 -5.89 4.49
C THR A 230 -3.28 -5.51 5.13
N THR A 231 -4.10 -4.69 4.45
CA THR A 231 -5.42 -4.30 4.98
C THR A 231 -6.31 -5.52 5.14
N PHE A 232 -6.36 -6.39 4.12
CA PHE A 232 -7.09 -7.65 4.22
C PHE A 232 -6.57 -8.51 5.38
N ALA A 233 -5.25 -8.62 5.53
CA ALA A 233 -4.65 -9.43 6.59
C ALA A 233 -4.97 -8.90 8.00
N HIS A 234 -5.12 -7.59 8.16
CA HIS A 234 -5.61 -7.00 9.41
C HIS A 234 -7.07 -7.39 9.69
N ASP A 235 -7.94 -7.22 8.71
CA ASP A 235 -9.38 -7.49 8.83
C ASP A 235 -9.69 -8.96 9.08
N HIS A 236 -8.99 -9.84 8.37
CA HIS A 236 -9.21 -11.28 8.39
C HIS A 236 -8.09 -12.03 9.12
N SER A 237 -7.49 -11.42 10.15
CA SER A 237 -6.27 -11.96 10.78
C SER A 237 -6.41 -13.41 11.25
N ARG A 238 -7.59 -13.82 11.75
CA ARG A 238 -7.84 -15.21 12.16
C ARG A 238 -7.75 -16.19 10.99
N LEU A 239 -8.32 -15.82 9.84
CA LEU A 239 -8.30 -16.62 8.62
C LEU A 239 -6.88 -16.69 8.06
N VAL A 240 -6.20 -15.55 7.99
CA VAL A 240 -4.80 -15.47 7.56
C VAL A 240 -3.88 -16.28 8.48
N SER A 241 -4.01 -16.18 9.80
CA SER A 241 -3.21 -17.00 10.73
C SER A 241 -3.43 -18.50 10.53
N ARG A 242 -4.65 -18.94 10.16
CA ARG A 242 -4.91 -20.36 9.83
C ARG A 242 -4.19 -20.75 8.54
N ALA A 243 -4.28 -19.92 7.51
CA ALA A 243 -3.63 -20.18 6.22
C ALA A 243 -2.10 -20.29 6.38
N LEU A 244 -1.50 -19.38 7.15
CA LEU A 244 -0.07 -19.40 7.45
C LEU A 244 0.36 -20.68 8.20
N ARG A 245 -0.46 -21.19 9.13
CA ARG A 245 -0.16 -22.45 9.81
C ARG A 245 -0.25 -23.66 8.89
N GLU A 246 -1.23 -23.69 7.98
CA GLU A 246 -1.35 -24.77 7.00
C GLU A 246 -0.15 -24.78 6.04
N LEU A 247 0.27 -23.60 5.59
CA LEU A 247 1.45 -23.41 4.74
C LEU A 247 2.72 -23.94 5.45
N ALA A 248 3.00 -23.47 6.67
CA ALA A 248 4.14 -23.95 7.45
C ALA A 248 4.08 -25.47 7.72
N GLY A 249 2.88 -26.01 7.95
CA GLY A 249 2.69 -27.45 8.12
C GLY A 249 2.97 -28.25 6.85
N ALA A 250 2.66 -27.70 5.67
CA ALA A 250 2.97 -28.34 4.40
C ALA A 250 4.47 -28.32 4.09
N GLU A 251 5.14 -27.21 4.37
CA GLU A 251 6.61 -27.10 4.26
C GLU A 251 7.31 -28.11 5.17
N ALA A 252 6.86 -28.22 6.42
CA ALA A 252 7.40 -29.19 7.37
C ALA A 252 7.18 -30.65 6.91
N ARG A 253 6.07 -30.95 6.22
CA ARG A 253 5.83 -32.27 5.63
C ARG A 253 6.75 -32.52 4.44
N ALA A 254 6.90 -31.55 3.54
CA ALA A 254 7.79 -31.65 2.39
C ALA A 254 9.26 -31.87 2.82
N ALA A 255 9.71 -31.22 3.90
CA ALA A 255 11.05 -31.43 4.44
C ALA A 255 11.26 -32.81 5.08
N LYS A 256 10.20 -33.43 5.62
CA LYS A 256 10.24 -34.75 6.26
C LYS A 256 10.08 -35.91 5.29
N THR A 257 9.59 -35.67 4.09
CA THR A 257 9.59 -36.65 3.01
C THR A 257 10.87 -36.41 2.22
N PRO A 258 12.01 -37.04 2.59
CA PRO A 258 13.19 -36.97 1.74
C PRO A 258 12.75 -37.44 0.35
N TRP A 259 12.95 -36.58 -0.63
CA TRP A 259 12.88 -36.93 -2.05
C TRP A 259 13.67 -38.24 -2.22
N THR A 260 12.98 -39.36 -2.29
CA THR A 260 13.44 -40.49 -3.07
C THR A 260 13.07 -40.13 -4.49
N ALA A 261 14.09 -40.02 -5.33
CA ALA A 261 13.98 -39.65 -6.73
C ALA A 261 12.91 -40.50 -7.43
N ALA A 262 11.72 -39.93 -7.60
CA ALA A 262 10.69 -40.38 -8.53
C ALA A 262 10.16 -39.17 -9.29
N ARG A 263 11.08 -38.35 -9.80
CA ARG A 263 10.82 -37.60 -11.03
C ARG A 263 10.84 -38.63 -12.14
N ILE A 264 9.73 -39.35 -12.29
CA ILE A 264 9.46 -40.21 -13.45
C ILE A 264 9.62 -39.29 -14.65
N GLY A 265 10.74 -39.45 -15.35
CA GLY A 265 10.89 -38.92 -16.68
C GLY A 265 9.78 -39.53 -17.52
N HIS A 266 8.80 -38.72 -17.89
CA HIS A 266 8.14 -38.91 -19.18
C HIS A 266 9.17 -38.60 -20.28
N ALA A 267 10.14 -39.50 -20.43
CA ALA A 267 10.80 -39.71 -21.70
C ALA A 267 9.76 -40.39 -22.58
N GLY A 268 9.03 -39.57 -23.34
CA GLY A 268 8.30 -40.09 -24.50
C GLY A 268 9.31 -40.78 -25.42
N PRO A 269 8.96 -41.94 -26.01
CA PRO A 269 9.85 -42.61 -26.95
C PRO A 269 10.13 -41.68 -28.13
N VAL A 270 11.40 -41.32 -28.31
CA VAL A 270 11.89 -40.71 -29.54
C VAL A 270 11.84 -41.79 -30.61
N THR A 271 10.78 -41.78 -31.43
CA THR A 271 10.75 -42.52 -32.68
C THR A 271 11.64 -41.79 -33.69
N THR A 272 12.92 -42.15 -33.75
CA THR A 272 13.77 -41.90 -34.92
C THR A 272 13.30 -42.82 -36.05
N SER A 273 12.49 -42.31 -36.97
CA SER A 273 12.31 -42.90 -38.29
C SER A 273 13.45 -42.38 -39.17
N GLY A 274 14.36 -43.29 -39.51
CA GLY A 274 15.29 -43.11 -40.61
C GLY A 274 14.55 -43.24 -41.94
N GLY A 275 14.85 -42.32 -42.87
CA GLY A 275 14.46 -42.39 -44.26
C GLY A 275 15.63 -41.93 -45.13
N VAL A 276 16.37 -42.92 -45.64
CA VAL A 276 17.32 -42.81 -46.76
C VAL A 276 16.54 -43.07 -48.06
N HIS A 277 17.08 -42.56 -49.19
CA HIS A 277 16.63 -42.65 -50.60
C HIS A 277 15.82 -41.42 -51.05
N GLN A 278 16.17 -40.66 -52.10
CA GLN A 278 17.14 -40.80 -53.20
C GLN A 278 17.82 -39.46 -53.48
#